data_AF-A0A8S9I4F2-F1
#
_entry.id   AF-A0A8S9I4F2-F1
#
_cell.length_a   1.000
_cell.length_b   1.000
_cell.length_c   1.000
_cell.angle_alpha   90.00
_cell.angle_beta   90.00
_cell.angle_gamma   90.00
#
_symmetry.space_group_name_H-M   'P 1'
#
loop_
_entity.id
_entity.type
_entity.pdbx_description
1 polymer ?
#
loop_
_entity_poly.entity_id
_entity_poly.type
_entity_poly.pdbx_seq_one_letter_code
_entity_poly.pdbx_strand_id
1 'polypeptide(L)'
;MSATPRLRGGNASKNVSLCLSGSSNRRPGVRHSTFESLRLGRSSQSIASGFLHFWDSLNFKKDMEFVGITVLFLDEKLNSVIHGFTPIGRANHYMPSLKAGSIVKVERFEVARCSSMFKINDHSFLIRFISLTIIDEVITGAPEINLLSRLDCSTIFK
;
A
#
# COMPACT_ATOMS: atom_id res chain seq x y z
N MET A 1 -17.91 24.59 17.56
CA MET A 1 -16.93 24.66 16.45
C MET A 1 -16.84 23.25 15.86
N SER A 2 -17.60 22.98 14.80
CA SER A 2 -17.61 21.66 14.16
C SER A 2 -16.41 21.53 13.22
N ALA A 3 -15.62 20.48 13.41
CA ALA A 3 -14.60 20.09 12.45
C ALA A 3 -15.27 19.25 11.36
N THR A 4 -15.38 19.82 10.16
CA THR A 4 -15.82 19.13 8.95
C THR A 4 -14.81 18.02 8.61
N PRO A 5 -15.22 16.77 8.32
CA PRO A 5 -14.31 15.75 7.82
C PRO A 5 -13.78 16.19 6.45
N ARG A 6 -12.47 16.32 6.31
CA ARG A 6 -11.86 16.55 4.99
C ARG A 6 -11.74 15.21 4.28
N LEU A 7 -12.75 14.85 3.50
CA LEU A 7 -12.59 13.90 2.39
C LEU A 7 -11.72 14.59 1.34
N ARG A 8 -10.39 14.49 1.46
CA ARG A 8 -9.50 15.01 0.42
C ARG A 8 -9.29 13.93 -0.64
N GLY A 9 -10.27 13.82 -1.54
CA GLY A 9 -10.12 13.07 -2.78
C GLY A 9 -9.01 13.67 -3.63
N GLY A 10 -7.88 12.97 -3.72
CA GLY A 10 -6.83 13.28 -4.68
C GLY A 10 -7.25 12.81 -6.07
N ASN A 11 -7.82 13.70 -6.88
CA ASN A 11 -7.96 13.47 -8.32
C ASN A 11 -6.60 13.68 -9.00
N ALA A 12 -6.08 12.61 -9.60
CA ALA A 12 -5.05 12.72 -10.64
C ALA A 12 -5.21 11.56 -11.63
N SER A 13 -6.11 11.71 -12.60
CA SER A 13 -6.03 10.95 -13.84
C SER A 13 -4.79 11.41 -14.61
N LYS A 14 -3.71 10.65 -14.52
CA LYS A 14 -2.66 10.63 -15.54
C LYS A 14 -2.43 9.18 -15.93
N ASN A 15 -2.80 8.85 -17.16
CA ASN A 15 -2.52 7.56 -17.79
C ASN A 15 -1.00 7.38 -17.85
N VAL A 16 -0.46 6.48 -17.04
CA VAL A 16 0.93 6.06 -17.11
C VAL A 16 0.93 4.58 -17.48
N SER A 17 0.89 4.31 -18.79
CA SER A 17 1.34 3.03 -19.33
C SER A 17 2.84 3.12 -19.49
N LEU A 18 3.61 2.57 -18.55
CA LEU A 18 5.06 2.46 -18.70
C LEU A 18 5.36 1.23 -19.56
N CYS A 19 5.28 1.40 -20.88
CA CYS A 19 5.91 0.49 -21.81
C CYS A 19 7.43 0.69 -21.70
N LEU A 20 8.18 -0.29 -21.21
CA LEU A 20 9.64 -0.31 -21.35
C LEU A 20 10.09 -1.67 -21.89
N SER A 21 10.07 -1.78 -23.21
CA SER A 21 10.92 -2.72 -23.94
C SER A 21 12.37 -2.22 -23.84
N GLY A 22 13.27 -3.05 -23.30
CA GLY A 22 14.69 -2.72 -23.23
C GLY A 22 15.51 -3.74 -22.47
N SER A 23 16.12 -4.66 -23.22
CA SER A 23 17.19 -5.56 -22.75
C SER A 23 18.32 -4.78 -22.07
N SER A 24 18.79 -5.21 -20.88
CA SER A 24 20.23 -5.35 -20.54
C SER A 24 20.54 -5.33 -19.03
N ASN A 25 21.40 -6.27 -18.62
CA ASN A 25 22.27 -6.32 -17.43
C ASN A 25 21.64 -6.24 -16.03
N ARG A 26 21.25 -7.41 -15.50
CA ARG A 26 20.86 -7.58 -14.09
C ARG A 26 22.03 -7.29 -13.16
N ARG A 27 22.06 -6.09 -12.56
CA ARG A 27 22.59 -5.93 -11.18
C ARG A 27 21.86 -6.92 -10.27
N PRO A 28 22.45 -7.41 -9.15
CA PRO A 28 21.76 -8.34 -8.26
C PRO A 28 20.39 -7.75 -7.92
N GLY A 29 19.34 -8.37 -8.47
CA GLY A 29 18.00 -7.80 -8.44
C GLY A 29 17.61 -7.54 -7.00
N VAL A 30 17.01 -6.39 -6.75
CA VAL A 30 16.42 -6.06 -5.44
C VAL A 30 15.52 -7.24 -5.06
N ARG A 31 15.95 -8.05 -4.08
CA ARG A 31 15.16 -9.16 -3.57
C ARG A 31 13.94 -8.55 -2.90
N HIS A 32 12.78 -8.69 -3.54
CA HIS A 32 11.50 -8.27 -3.01
C HIS A 32 10.62 -9.52 -2.86
N SER A 33 9.79 -9.50 -1.82
CA SER A 33 8.83 -10.55 -1.54
C SER A 33 7.50 -10.26 -2.25
N THR A 34 6.83 -11.31 -2.73
CA THR A 34 5.40 -11.26 -3.03
C THR A 34 4.59 -11.36 -1.73
N PHE A 35 3.30 -11.00 -1.76
CA PHE A 35 2.45 -11.02 -0.57
C PHE A 35 2.33 -12.41 0.06
N GLU A 36 2.25 -13.45 -0.75
CA GLU A 36 2.21 -14.85 -0.29
C GLU A 36 3.48 -15.26 0.49
N SER A 37 4.61 -14.62 0.22
CA SER A 37 5.87 -14.94 0.89
C SER A 37 6.08 -14.22 2.22
N LEU A 38 5.15 -13.33 2.59
CA LEU A 38 5.22 -12.54 3.83
C LEU A 38 5.10 -13.44 5.07
N ARG A 39 5.94 -13.15 6.06
CA ARG A 39 6.03 -13.92 7.31
C ARG A 39 5.78 -13.02 8.52
N LEU A 40 4.97 -13.51 9.45
CA LEU A 40 4.64 -12.82 10.70
C LEU A 40 5.87 -12.49 11.54
N GLY A 41 5.83 -11.36 12.25
CA GLY A 41 6.83 -11.00 13.25
C GLY A 41 8.23 -10.66 12.72
N ARG A 42 8.40 -10.50 11.40
CA ARG A 42 9.69 -10.10 10.80
C ARG A 42 9.62 -8.66 10.29
N SER A 43 10.42 -7.79 10.90
CA SER A 43 10.52 -6.37 10.55
C SER A 43 11.54 -6.05 9.46
N SER A 44 12.19 -7.05 8.84
CA SER A 44 13.24 -6.87 7.82
C SER A 44 12.79 -7.25 6.41
N GLN A 45 11.48 -7.26 6.17
CA GLN A 45 10.89 -7.64 4.89
C GLN A 45 10.79 -6.44 3.93
N SER A 46 10.78 -6.74 2.64
CA SER A 46 10.68 -5.75 1.56
C SER A 46 9.70 -6.23 0.50
N ILE A 47 8.91 -5.31 -0.06
CA ILE A 47 8.01 -5.58 -1.19
C ILE A 47 8.23 -4.52 -2.27
N ALA A 48 8.01 -4.90 -3.52
CA ALA A 48 7.75 -3.97 -4.61
C ALA A 48 6.25 -4.01 -4.87
N SER A 49 5.57 -2.87 -4.79
CA SER A 49 4.11 -2.84 -4.82
C SER A 49 3.56 -1.54 -5.37
N GLY A 50 2.44 -1.64 -6.08
CA GLY A 50 1.61 -0.51 -6.43
C GLY A 50 0.79 -0.04 -5.22
N PHE A 51 0.88 1.25 -4.89
CA PHE A 51 -0.07 1.91 -4.00
C PHE A 51 -1.38 2.15 -4.73
N LEU A 52 -2.41 1.34 -4.46
CA LEU A 52 -3.68 1.42 -5.16
C LEU A 52 -4.56 2.54 -4.60
N HIS A 53 -4.76 2.58 -3.29
CA HIS A 53 -5.59 3.57 -2.61
C HIS A 53 -5.21 3.69 -1.13
N PHE A 54 -5.62 4.77 -0.48
CA PHE A 54 -5.47 4.94 0.97
C PHE A 54 -6.57 5.84 1.53
N TRP A 55 -6.92 5.64 2.80
CA TRP A 55 -7.98 6.38 3.47
C TRP A 55 -7.76 6.45 4.98
N ASP A 56 -8.37 7.45 5.62
CA ASP A 56 -8.37 7.58 7.07
C ASP A 56 -9.16 6.44 7.71
N SER A 57 -8.53 5.78 8.67
CA SER A 57 -9.15 4.74 9.49
C SER A 57 -9.67 5.38 10.77
N LEU A 58 -10.95 5.16 11.05
CA LEU A 58 -11.66 5.76 12.17
C LEU A 58 -12.18 4.67 13.12
N ASN A 59 -12.13 4.92 14.41
CA ASN A 59 -12.76 4.07 15.42
C ASN A 59 -14.22 4.50 15.64
N PHE A 60 -15.14 3.84 14.95
CA PHE A 60 -16.58 4.14 15.06
C PHE A 60 -17.15 3.99 16.47
N LYS A 61 -16.54 3.15 17.33
CA LYS A 61 -16.99 2.97 18.72
C LYS A 61 -16.57 4.10 19.63
N LYS A 62 -15.61 4.92 19.20
CA LYS A 62 -15.02 6.02 19.98
C LYS A 62 -15.13 7.30 19.17
N ASP A 63 -16.36 7.71 18.90
CA ASP A 63 -16.70 8.99 18.24
C ASP A 63 -15.96 9.27 16.93
N MET A 64 -15.75 8.23 16.11
CA MET A 64 -14.98 8.31 14.87
C MET A 64 -13.54 8.83 15.06
N GLU A 65 -12.93 8.52 16.20
CA GLU A 65 -11.54 8.88 16.49
C GLU A 65 -10.61 8.36 15.38
N PHE A 66 -9.77 9.26 14.84
CA PHE A 66 -8.75 8.88 13.88
C PHE A 66 -7.75 7.90 14.52
N VAL A 67 -7.59 6.72 13.93
CA VAL A 67 -6.66 5.68 14.44
C VAL A 67 -5.45 5.48 13.54
N GLY A 68 -5.48 6.00 12.32
CA GLY A 68 -4.39 5.87 11.37
C GLY A 68 -4.85 5.90 9.93
N ILE A 69 -3.97 5.54 9.01
CA ILE A 69 -4.23 5.49 7.57
C ILE A 69 -4.20 4.03 7.13
N THR A 70 -5.26 3.57 6.47
CA THR A 70 -5.25 2.28 5.77
C THR A 70 -4.76 2.50 4.35
N VAL A 71 -3.87 1.62 3.88
CA VAL A 71 -3.28 1.65 2.54
C VAL A 71 -3.57 0.32 1.85
N LEU A 72 -3.84 0.36 0.56
CA LEU A 72 -4.08 -0.81 -0.27
C LEU A 72 -2.91 -1.02 -1.25
N PHE A 73 -2.32 -2.21 -1.18
CA PHE A 73 -1.12 -2.58 -1.93
C PHE A 73 -1.47 -3.65 -2.97
N LEU A 74 -0.83 -3.58 -4.14
CA LEU A 74 -0.90 -4.59 -5.21
C LEU A 74 0.51 -5.08 -5.52
N ASP A 75 0.74 -6.39 -5.64
CA ASP A 75 2.01 -6.94 -6.13
C ASP A 75 1.89 -7.41 -7.58
N GLU A 76 2.91 -8.11 -8.08
CA GLU A 76 2.98 -8.62 -9.45
C GLU A 76 1.97 -9.74 -9.75
N LYS A 77 1.39 -10.37 -8.71
CA LYS A 77 0.42 -11.45 -8.91
C LYS A 77 -0.95 -10.87 -9.26
N LEU A 78 -1.60 -11.47 -10.25
CA LEU A 78 -2.93 -11.04 -10.70
C LEU A 78 -3.91 -11.01 -9.50
N ASN A 79 -4.54 -9.86 -9.28
CA ASN A 79 -5.54 -9.64 -8.22
C ASN A 79 -5.03 -9.88 -6.78
N SER A 80 -3.72 -9.93 -6.57
CA SER A 80 -3.12 -10.12 -5.25
C SER A 80 -3.00 -8.77 -4.54
N VAL A 81 -3.88 -8.55 -3.56
CA VAL A 81 -4.00 -7.28 -2.82
C VAL A 81 -3.72 -7.52 -1.34
N ILE A 82 -3.02 -6.60 -0.68
CA ILE A 82 -2.84 -6.65 0.78
C ILE A 82 -3.13 -5.29 1.41
N HIS A 83 -3.66 -5.32 2.63
CA HIS A 83 -3.81 -4.12 3.44
C HIS A 83 -2.48 -3.77 4.10
N GLY A 84 -2.17 -2.48 4.13
CA GLY A 84 -1.28 -1.94 5.13
C GLY A 84 -1.94 -0.90 6.00
N PHE A 85 -1.30 -0.62 7.12
CA PHE A 85 -1.81 0.27 8.16
C PHE A 85 -0.68 1.12 8.74
N THR A 86 -0.88 2.43 8.70
CA THR A 86 -0.04 3.41 9.38
C THR A 86 -0.76 3.89 10.63
N PRO A 87 -0.27 3.60 11.85
CA PRO A 87 -0.93 4.06 13.07
C PRO A 87 -0.88 5.59 13.21
N ILE A 88 -1.86 6.18 13.90
CA ILE A 88 -1.99 7.64 14.10
C ILE A 88 -0.66 8.33 14.47
N GLY A 89 0.11 7.77 15.41
CA GLY A 89 1.39 8.35 15.85
C GLY A 89 2.47 8.42 14.76
N ARG A 90 2.24 7.81 13.59
CA ARG A 90 3.14 7.81 12.42
C ARG A 90 2.48 8.37 11.16
N ALA A 91 1.18 8.67 11.20
CA ALA A 91 0.42 9.08 10.02
C ALA A 91 1.05 10.30 9.32
N ASN A 92 1.35 11.36 10.08
CA ASN A 92 1.94 12.58 9.54
C ASN A 92 3.32 12.37 8.90
N HIS A 93 4.10 11.39 9.39
CA HIS A 93 5.42 11.09 8.84
C HIS A 93 5.33 10.42 7.46
N TYR A 94 4.41 9.47 7.29
CA TYR A 94 4.28 8.71 6.05
C TYR A 94 3.34 9.33 5.03
N MET A 95 2.41 10.19 5.45
CA MET A 95 1.40 10.80 4.57
C MET A 95 2.01 11.45 3.31
N PRO A 96 3.12 12.20 3.37
CA PRO A 96 3.73 12.79 2.16
C PRO A 96 4.23 11.75 1.14
N SER A 97 4.52 10.53 1.57
CA SER A 97 5.00 9.43 0.71
C SER A 97 3.86 8.57 0.14
N LEU A 98 2.62 8.73 0.60
CA LEU A 98 1.47 7.95 0.13
C LEU A 98 0.87 8.61 -1.12
N LYS A 99 1.15 8.02 -2.28
CA LYS A 99 0.66 8.49 -3.59
C LYS A 99 -0.07 7.36 -4.30
N ALA A 100 -1.37 7.53 -4.54
CA ALA A 100 -2.14 6.55 -5.28
C ALA A 100 -1.62 6.43 -6.73
N GLY A 101 -1.56 5.21 -7.25
CA GLY A 101 -1.05 4.87 -8.56
C GLY A 101 0.48 4.79 -8.69
N SER A 102 1.26 5.05 -7.63
CA SER A 102 2.72 4.90 -7.69
C SER A 102 3.15 3.45 -7.44
N ILE A 103 4.19 3.01 -8.13
CA ILE A 103 4.91 1.77 -7.79
C ILE A 103 6.05 2.13 -6.84
N VAL A 104 6.03 1.52 -5.67
CA VAL A 104 6.97 1.79 -4.58
C VAL A 104 7.64 0.51 -4.09
N LYS A 105 8.83 0.68 -3.53
CA LYS A 105 9.45 -0.29 -2.67
C LYS A 105 9.10 0.08 -1.23
N VAL A 106 8.56 -0.87 -0.48
CA VAL A 106 8.34 -0.70 0.96
C VAL A 106 9.21 -1.67 1.71
N GLU A 107 10.01 -1.15 2.64
CA GLU A 107 10.96 -1.93 3.42
C GLU A 107 10.74 -1.74 4.90
N ARG A 108 11.22 -2.73 5.67
CA ARG A 108 11.31 -2.68 7.12
C ARG A 108 9.96 -2.46 7.82
N PHE A 109 8.93 -3.12 7.30
CA PHE A 109 7.60 -3.15 7.89
C PHE A 109 7.39 -4.41 8.72
N GLU A 110 6.40 -4.39 9.61
CA GLU A 110 5.96 -5.57 10.35
C GLU A 110 4.79 -6.24 9.62
N VAL A 111 4.74 -7.58 9.65
CA VAL A 111 3.57 -8.34 9.18
C VAL A 111 2.76 -8.76 10.39
N ALA A 112 1.49 -8.34 10.42
CA ALA A 112 0.54 -8.70 11.46
C ALA A 112 -0.62 -9.51 10.88
N ARG A 113 -1.33 -10.27 11.72
CA ARG A 113 -2.55 -10.96 11.30
C ARG A 113 -3.70 -9.95 11.13
N CYS A 114 -4.47 -10.11 10.06
CA CYS A 114 -5.70 -9.37 9.88
C CYS A 114 -6.79 -9.96 10.79
N SER A 115 -7.47 -9.12 11.60
CA SER A 115 -8.69 -9.54 12.29
C SER A 115 -9.83 -9.63 11.27
N SER A 116 -10.54 -10.77 11.22
CA SER A 116 -11.56 -11.10 10.22
C SER A 116 -12.73 -10.13 10.07
N MET A 117 -12.87 -9.14 10.96
CA MET A 117 -14.01 -8.21 11.02
C MET A 117 -14.04 -7.17 9.89
N PHE A 118 -12.95 -6.96 9.15
CA PHE A 118 -12.84 -5.92 8.11
C PHE A 118 -12.06 -6.41 6.88
N LYS A 119 -12.30 -7.67 6.46
CA LYS A 119 -11.65 -8.24 5.27
C LYS A 119 -12.25 -7.66 4.00
N ILE A 120 -11.51 -6.77 3.35
CA ILE A 120 -11.76 -6.39 1.95
C ILE A 120 -11.10 -7.41 1.00
N ASN A 121 -10.11 -8.17 1.47
CA ASN A 121 -9.48 -9.28 0.74
C ASN A 121 -9.24 -10.51 1.64
N ASP A 122 -9.08 -11.69 1.04
CA ASP A 122 -8.80 -12.99 1.66
C ASP A 122 -7.38 -13.12 2.24
N HIS A 123 -6.51 -12.13 2.01
CA HIS A 123 -5.16 -12.16 2.54
C HIS A 123 -5.17 -12.13 4.08
N SER A 124 -4.58 -13.16 4.70
CA SER A 124 -4.62 -13.34 6.16
C SER A 124 -3.71 -12.39 6.95
N PHE A 125 -2.89 -11.62 6.25
CA PHE A 125 -1.92 -10.68 6.82
C PHE A 125 -2.18 -9.23 6.41
N LEU A 126 -1.68 -8.32 7.23
CA LEU A 126 -1.56 -6.89 6.94
C LEU A 126 -0.11 -6.42 7.16
N ILE A 127 0.27 -5.39 6.42
CA ILE A 127 1.55 -4.68 6.53
C ILE A 127 1.40 -3.53 7.52
N ARG A 128 2.11 -3.55 8.64
CA ARG A 128 2.09 -2.49 9.64
C ARG A 128 3.32 -1.62 9.50
N PHE A 129 3.12 -0.31 9.33
CA PHE A 129 4.22 0.64 9.33
C PHE A 129 4.73 0.85 10.76
N ILE A 130 6.04 0.65 10.90
CA ILE A 130 6.81 0.94 12.11
C ILE A 130 7.68 2.16 11.86
N SER A 131 8.30 2.73 12.89
CA SER A 131 9.11 3.96 12.74
C SER A 131 10.32 3.79 11.81
N LEU A 132 10.70 2.55 11.50
CA LEU A 132 11.81 2.21 10.61
C LEU A 132 11.35 1.86 9.19
N THR A 133 10.04 1.90 8.90
CA THR A 133 9.53 1.59 7.57
C THR A 133 10.00 2.63 6.57
N ILE A 134 10.47 2.19 5.41
CA ILE A 134 11.00 3.03 4.33
C ILE A 134 10.09 2.85 3.11
N ILE A 135 9.79 3.94 2.43
CA ILE A 135 8.99 3.97 1.20
C ILE A 135 9.79 4.74 0.16
N ASP A 136 10.23 4.04 -0.88
CA ASP A 136 10.98 4.62 -1.98
C ASP A 136 10.22 4.38 -3.30
N GLU A 137 10.17 5.37 -4.19
CA GLU A 137 9.66 5.15 -5.55
C GLU A 137 10.56 4.14 -6.28
N VAL A 138 9.97 3.18 -7.01
CA VAL A 138 10.79 2.25 -7.80
C VAL A 138 11.17 2.89 -9.12
N ILE A 139 12.46 3.17 -9.28
CA ILE A 139 12.96 3.94 -10.43
C ILE A 139 13.21 3.05 -11.66
N THR A 140 13.65 1.79 -11.51
CA THR A 140 13.91 0.85 -12.64
C THR A 140 13.87 -0.62 -12.21
N GLY A 141 13.40 -1.51 -13.09
CA GLY A 141 13.51 -2.97 -12.93
C GLY A 141 12.54 -3.63 -11.94
N ALA A 142 11.47 -2.93 -11.53
CA ALA A 142 10.36 -3.54 -10.79
C ALA A 142 9.60 -4.55 -11.66
N PRO A 143 8.93 -5.53 -11.03
CA PRO A 143 7.91 -6.32 -11.71
C PRO A 143 6.85 -5.47 -12.40
N GLU A 144 6.30 -5.98 -13.49
CA GLU A 144 5.16 -5.37 -14.17
C GLU A 144 3.91 -5.48 -13.29
N ILE A 145 3.64 -4.42 -12.52
CA ILE A 145 2.43 -4.31 -11.69
C ILE A 145 1.35 -3.64 -12.53
N ASN A 146 0.38 -4.42 -13.01
CA ASN A 146 -0.71 -3.92 -13.86
C ASN A 146 -1.78 -3.18 -13.03
N LEU A 147 -1.59 -1.87 -12.87
CA LEU A 147 -2.53 -0.97 -12.19
C LEU A 147 -3.83 -0.72 -12.99
N LEU A 148 -3.86 -1.04 -14.30
CA LEU A 148 -4.99 -0.80 -15.19
C LEU A 148 -6.14 -1.81 -15.00
N SER A 149 -5.81 -3.05 -14.64
CA SER A 149 -6.78 -4.16 -14.53
C SER A 149 -7.85 -4.00 -13.45
N ARG A 150 -7.77 -2.98 -12.57
CA ARG A 150 -8.69 -2.83 -11.43
C ARG A 150 -9.07 -1.39 -11.05
N LEU A 151 -9.11 -0.46 -12.00
CA LEU A 151 -9.90 0.77 -11.80
C LEU A 151 -11.37 0.45 -11.45
N ASP A 152 -11.87 -0.75 -11.77
CA ASP A 152 -13.17 -1.26 -11.29
C ASP A 152 -13.24 -1.54 -9.78
N CYS A 153 -12.11 -1.77 -9.08
CA CYS A 153 -12.11 -1.85 -7.62
C CYS A 153 -12.34 -0.49 -6.96
N SER A 154 -12.07 0.63 -7.65
CA SER A 154 -12.42 1.96 -7.13
C SER A 154 -13.95 2.17 -7.08
N THR A 155 -14.72 1.40 -7.84
CA THR A 155 -16.19 1.37 -7.79
C THR A 155 -16.70 0.74 -6.50
N ILE A 156 -15.89 -0.07 -5.80
CA ILE A 156 -16.24 -0.68 -4.50
C ILE A 156 -16.11 0.32 -3.34
N PHE A 157 -15.35 1.42 -3.54
CA PHE A 157 -15.07 2.43 -2.50
C PHE A 157 -15.76 3.79 -2.76
N LYS A 158 -16.78 3.83 -3.64
CA LYS A 158 -17.64 5.01 -3.83
C LYS A 158 -18.80 5.04 -2.84
#